data_AF-A0A973DIA0-F1
#
_entry.id   AF-A0A973DIA0-F1
#
_cell.length_a   1.000
_cell.length_b   1.000
_cell.length_c   1.000
_cell.angle_alpha   90.00
_cell.angle_beta   90.00
_cell.angle_gamma   90.00
#
_symmetry.space_group_name_H-M   'P 1'
#
loop_
_entity.id
_entity.type
_entity.pdbx_description
1 polymer ?
#
loop_
_entity_poly.entity_id
_entity_poly.type
_entity_poly.pdbx_seq_one_letter_code
_entity_poly.pdbx_strand_id
1 'polypeptide(L)'
;MSNTDSYTPPKVWQWDAENGGEWAKTNRPVSGATHEQDLPVGKHDLQLYSLATPNGQKVTIMLEELLELGIDEADYDAFLIKIGDGDQFSSGFVSVNPNSKIPALMDHSTTPVTRVFES
;
A
#
# COMPACT_ATOMS: atom_id res chain seq x y z
N MET A 1 36.35 -15.85 27.40
CA MET A 1 36.40 -16.32 26.00
C MET A 1 35.15 -15.81 25.32
N SER A 2 35.23 -14.64 24.68
CA SER A 2 34.14 -14.10 23.86
C SER A 2 34.07 -14.94 22.59
N ASN A 3 32.99 -15.69 22.40
CA ASN A 3 32.81 -16.50 21.20
C ASN A 3 32.61 -15.56 20.00
N THR A 4 33.57 -15.53 19.08
CA THR A 4 33.55 -14.72 17.86
C THR A 4 33.09 -15.56 16.66
N ASP A 5 32.00 -16.31 16.81
CA ASP A 5 31.36 -16.95 15.67
C ASP A 5 30.63 -15.87 14.86
N SER A 6 31.32 -15.31 13.87
CA SER A 6 30.75 -14.33 12.95
C SER A 6 29.78 -15.02 11.98
N TYR A 7 28.58 -14.45 11.83
CA TYR A 7 27.59 -14.92 10.85
C TYR A 7 28.17 -14.96 9.43
N THR A 8 28.00 -16.09 8.76
CA THR A 8 28.34 -16.25 7.34
C THR A 8 27.05 -16.47 6.54
N PRO A 9 26.67 -15.54 5.64
CA PRO A 9 25.50 -15.73 4.79
C PRO A 9 25.61 -16.98 3.89
N PRO A 10 24.51 -17.69 3.62
CA PRO A 10 24.52 -18.82 2.71
C PRO A 10 24.74 -18.37 1.26
N LYS A 11 25.23 -19.29 0.41
CA LYS A 11 25.41 -19.04 -1.04
C LYS A 11 24.09 -18.74 -1.76
N VAL A 12 23.00 -19.33 -1.29
CA VAL A 12 21.63 -19.08 -1.76
C VAL A 12 20.79 -18.79 -0.52
N TRP A 13 20.16 -17.62 -0.49
CA TRP A 13 19.29 -17.23 0.61
C TRP A 13 18.04 -18.11 0.65
N GLN A 14 17.60 -18.47 1.86
CA GLN A 14 16.37 -19.20 2.10
C GLN A 14 15.50 -18.41 3.10
N TRP A 15 14.18 -18.54 2.95
CA TRP A 15 13.23 -18.01 3.92
C TRP A 15 12.92 -19.09 4.97
N ASP A 16 13.88 -19.31 5.87
CA ASP A 16 13.85 -20.37 6.89
C ASP A 16 13.49 -19.85 8.30
N ALA A 17 13.29 -18.54 8.45
CA ALA A 17 12.87 -17.89 9.68
C ALA A 17 11.98 -16.66 9.41
N GLU A 18 11.12 -16.36 10.38
CA GLU A 18 10.38 -15.10 10.43
C GLU A 18 11.35 -13.91 10.52
N ASN A 19 11.09 -12.85 9.75
CA ASN A 19 11.92 -11.65 9.71
C ASN A 19 11.05 -10.40 9.61
N GLY A 20 11.33 -9.38 10.42
CA GLY A 20 10.61 -8.10 10.40
C GLY A 20 9.93 -7.70 11.70
N GLY A 21 10.13 -8.44 12.80
CA GLY A 21 9.55 -8.12 14.11
C GLY A 21 8.03 -8.08 14.05
N GLU A 22 7.45 -6.92 14.38
CA GLU A 22 6.00 -6.67 14.28
C GLU A 22 5.43 -6.99 12.88
N TRP A 23 6.24 -6.86 11.83
CA TRP A 23 5.86 -7.07 10.43
C TRP A 23 6.14 -8.47 9.90
N ALA A 24 6.60 -9.41 10.75
CA ALA A 24 6.94 -10.76 10.32
C ALA A 24 5.77 -11.51 9.66
N LYS A 25 4.52 -11.16 10.03
CA LYS A 25 3.30 -11.75 9.47
C LYS A 25 2.99 -11.30 8.05
N THR A 26 3.50 -10.14 7.63
CA THR A 26 3.18 -9.52 6.33
C THR A 26 4.37 -9.50 5.38
N ASN A 27 5.60 -9.40 5.90
CA ASN A 27 6.82 -9.45 5.10
C ASN A 27 7.04 -10.85 4.50
N ARG A 28 7.19 -10.92 3.16
CA ARG A 28 7.36 -12.16 2.41
C ARG A 28 8.35 -11.96 1.26
N PRO A 29 9.06 -13.02 0.82
CA PRO A 29 9.98 -12.95 -0.31
C PRO A 29 9.29 -12.95 -1.68
N VAL A 30 7.95 -12.95 -1.70
CA VAL A 30 7.12 -12.99 -2.91
C VAL A 30 6.06 -11.90 -2.85
N SER A 31 5.69 -11.36 -4.02
CA SER A 31 4.61 -10.38 -4.18
C SER A 31 3.28 -11.06 -4.52
N GLY A 32 2.23 -10.25 -4.69
CA GLY A 32 0.93 -10.68 -5.19
C GLY A 32 -0.14 -10.85 -4.11
N ALA A 33 -1.35 -11.06 -4.60
CA ALA A 33 -2.54 -11.20 -3.77
C ALA A 33 -2.50 -12.49 -2.94
N THR A 34 -3.13 -12.43 -1.77
CA THR A 34 -3.25 -13.56 -0.82
C THR A 34 -4.68 -13.99 -0.59
N HIS A 35 -5.63 -13.10 -0.87
CA HIS A 35 -7.05 -13.33 -0.71
C HIS A 35 -7.83 -12.52 -1.74
N GLU A 36 -8.99 -13.04 -2.12
CA GLU A 36 -9.93 -12.33 -2.97
C GLU A 36 -10.73 -11.35 -2.13
N GLN A 37 -10.66 -10.07 -2.47
CA GLN A 37 -11.45 -9.02 -1.85
C GLN A 37 -11.46 -7.81 -2.78
N ASP A 38 -12.66 -7.40 -3.17
CA ASP A 38 -12.89 -6.17 -3.92
C ASP A 38 -12.69 -4.96 -3.01
N LEU A 39 -12.27 -3.85 -3.61
CA LEU A 39 -12.18 -2.57 -2.92
C LEU A 39 -13.53 -1.83 -2.99
N PRO A 40 -13.92 -1.13 -1.90
CA PRO A 40 -15.08 -0.24 -1.95
C PRO A 40 -14.82 0.94 -2.89
N VAL A 41 -15.87 1.38 -3.59
CA VAL A 41 -15.84 2.58 -4.43
C VAL A 41 -16.96 3.51 -3.95
N GLY A 42 -16.60 4.75 -3.64
CA GLY A 42 -17.50 5.78 -3.17
C GLY A 42 -18.09 6.60 -4.32
N LYS A 43 -18.42 7.86 -4.04
CA LYS A 43 -19.15 8.75 -4.97
C LYS A 43 -18.23 9.71 -5.73
N HIS A 44 -17.01 9.93 -5.27
CA HIS A 44 -16.08 10.90 -5.83
C HIS A 44 -15.23 10.25 -6.94
N ASP A 45 -14.63 11.05 -7.83
CA ASP A 45 -13.81 10.49 -8.91
C ASP A 45 -12.48 9.92 -8.38
N LEU A 46 -11.95 10.50 -7.30
CA LEU A 46 -10.69 10.07 -6.70
C LEU A 46 -10.96 9.09 -5.55
N GLN A 47 -10.51 7.85 -5.71
CA GLN A 47 -10.62 6.78 -4.72
C GLN A 47 -9.23 6.51 -4.12
N LEU A 48 -9.01 6.94 -2.88
CA LEU A 48 -7.73 6.82 -2.17
C LEU A 48 -7.75 5.63 -1.21
N TYR A 49 -6.89 4.64 -1.44
CA TYR A 49 -6.68 3.50 -0.56
C TYR A 49 -5.38 3.71 0.23
N SER A 50 -5.49 4.03 1.51
CA SER A 50 -4.36 4.55 2.28
C SER A 50 -4.44 4.25 3.78
N LEU A 51 -3.43 4.72 4.51
CA LEU A 51 -3.32 4.69 5.96
C LEU A 51 -2.59 5.95 6.43
N ALA A 52 -2.86 6.44 7.63
CA ALA A 52 -2.28 7.65 8.24
C ALA A 52 -0.78 7.50 8.63
N THR A 53 0.04 7.04 7.68
CA THR A 53 1.50 6.99 7.73
C THR A 53 2.07 8.27 7.10
N PRO A 54 3.37 8.57 7.26
CA PRO A 54 3.98 9.71 6.58
C PRO A 54 3.82 9.70 5.05
N ASN A 55 3.72 8.52 4.41
CA ASN A 55 3.46 8.45 2.96
C ASN A 55 1.98 8.70 2.64
N GLY A 56 1.06 8.16 3.43
CA GLY A 56 -0.38 8.39 3.22
C GLY A 56 -0.78 9.85 3.45
N GLN A 57 -0.18 10.50 4.45
CA GLN A 57 -0.40 11.93 4.75
C GLN A 57 -0.07 12.84 3.56
N LYS A 58 0.94 12.51 2.74
CA LYS A 58 1.31 13.33 1.57
C LYS A 58 0.15 13.52 0.62
N VAL A 59 -0.57 12.43 0.32
CA VAL A 59 -1.64 12.45 -0.68
C VAL A 59 -2.88 13.14 -0.11
N THR A 60 -3.26 12.86 1.13
CA THR A 60 -4.39 13.56 1.76
C THR A 60 -4.10 15.05 1.90
N ILE A 61 -2.89 15.45 2.34
CA ILE A 61 -2.52 16.87 2.41
C ILE A 61 -2.60 17.52 1.03
N MET A 62 -2.06 16.88 -0.02
CA MET A 62 -2.15 17.41 -1.38
C MET A 62 -3.59 17.63 -1.83
N LEU A 63 -4.49 16.67 -1.58
CA LEU A 63 -5.90 16.79 -1.96
C LEU A 63 -6.62 17.89 -1.17
N GLU A 64 -6.41 17.98 0.14
CA GLU A 64 -6.96 19.06 0.96
C GLU A 64 -6.43 20.45 0.54
N GLU A 65 -5.15 20.57 0.18
CA GLU A 65 -4.57 21.83 -0.32
C GLU A 65 -5.18 22.24 -1.69
N LEU A 66 -5.54 21.28 -2.54
CA LEU A 66 -6.27 21.56 -3.79
C LEU A 66 -7.71 22.01 -3.52
N LEU A 67 -8.39 21.36 -2.58
CA LEU A 67 -9.74 21.72 -2.16
C LEU A 67 -9.80 23.13 -1.55
N GLU A 68 -8.81 23.51 -0.73
CA GLU A 68 -8.69 24.88 -0.20
C GLU A 68 -8.55 25.93 -1.31
N LEU A 69 -7.94 25.57 -2.45
CA LEU A 69 -7.86 26.43 -3.64
C LEU A 69 -9.16 26.45 -4.47
N GLY A 70 -10.20 25.72 -4.05
CA GLY A 70 -11.49 25.64 -4.73
C GLY A 70 -11.50 24.70 -5.94
N ILE A 71 -10.59 23.73 -6.00
CA ILE A 71 -10.57 22.69 -7.03
C ILE A 71 -11.45 21.54 -6.56
N ASP A 72 -12.76 21.66 -6.80
CA ASP A 72 -13.77 20.69 -6.35
C ASP A 72 -13.55 19.30 -6.95
N GLU A 73 -12.87 19.18 -8.12
CA GLU A 73 -12.51 17.89 -8.71
C GLU A 73 -11.48 17.09 -7.89
N ALA A 74 -10.86 17.70 -6.87
CA ALA A 74 -9.97 17.02 -5.93
C ALA A 74 -10.71 16.29 -4.80
N ASP A 75 -12.04 16.39 -4.74
CA ASP A 75 -12.87 15.64 -3.80
C ASP A 75 -12.57 14.13 -3.92
N TYR A 76 -12.47 13.45 -2.76
CA TYR A 76 -11.99 12.07 -2.72
C TYR A 76 -12.68 11.23 -1.65
N ASP A 77 -12.81 9.93 -1.92
CA ASP A 77 -13.16 8.92 -0.91
C ASP A 77 -11.88 8.25 -0.40
N ALA A 78 -11.58 8.39 0.89
CA ALA A 78 -10.43 7.74 1.53
C ALA A 78 -10.82 6.48 2.30
N PHE A 79 -10.34 5.34 1.84
CA PHE A 79 -10.53 4.04 2.47
C PHE A 79 -9.30 3.58 3.22
N LEU A 80 -9.53 3.05 4.41
CA LEU A 80 -8.48 2.54 5.29
C LEU A 80 -7.96 1.19 4.78
N ILE A 81 -6.64 1.09 4.62
CA ILE A 81 -5.91 -0.16 4.33
C ILE A 81 -5.00 -0.47 5.51
N LYS A 82 -5.40 -1.45 6.34
CA LYS A 82 -4.65 -1.81 7.55
C LYS A 82 -3.47 -2.70 7.17
N ILE A 83 -2.30 -2.09 6.95
CA ILE A 83 -1.10 -2.80 6.50
C ILE A 83 -0.58 -3.88 7.47
N GLY A 84 -0.96 -3.80 8.75
CA GLY A 84 -0.66 -4.81 9.77
C GLY A 84 -1.55 -6.06 9.67
N ASP A 85 -2.74 -5.92 9.11
CA ASP A 85 -3.72 -7.00 8.93
C ASP A 85 -3.59 -7.67 7.54
N GLY A 86 -2.83 -7.05 6.63
CA GLY A 86 -2.55 -7.61 5.30
C GLY A 86 -3.51 -7.15 4.19
N ASP A 87 -4.34 -6.14 4.42
CA ASP A 87 -5.31 -5.60 3.45
C ASP A 87 -4.68 -5.20 2.11
N GLN A 88 -3.41 -4.79 2.12
CA GLN A 88 -2.61 -4.45 0.94
C GLN A 88 -2.35 -5.65 0.00
N PHE A 89 -2.64 -6.87 0.45
CA PHE A 89 -2.50 -8.10 -0.33
C PHE A 89 -3.86 -8.67 -0.78
N SER A 90 -4.95 -7.89 -0.72
CA SER A 90 -6.21 -8.22 -1.39
C SER A 90 -6.05 -8.18 -2.91
N SER A 91 -6.81 -8.98 -3.65
CA SER A 91 -6.83 -8.91 -5.13
C SER A 91 -7.21 -7.52 -5.64
N GLY A 92 -8.18 -6.86 -4.99
CA GLY A 92 -8.55 -5.48 -5.26
C GLY A 92 -7.38 -4.50 -5.09
N PHE A 93 -6.67 -4.52 -3.95
CA PHE A 93 -5.53 -3.61 -3.73
C PHE A 93 -4.36 -3.88 -4.66
N VAL A 94 -4.02 -5.15 -4.90
CA VAL A 94 -2.95 -5.53 -5.84
C VAL A 94 -3.28 -5.10 -7.27
N SER A 95 -4.56 -5.05 -7.65
CA SER A 95 -4.99 -4.52 -8.94
C SER A 95 -4.72 -3.01 -9.06
N VAL A 96 -4.81 -2.24 -7.97
CA VAL A 96 -4.41 -0.83 -7.92
C VAL A 96 -2.88 -0.73 -7.99
N ASN A 97 -2.19 -1.36 -7.04
CA ASN A 97 -0.74 -1.30 -6.87
C ASN A 97 -0.14 -2.70 -6.68
N PRO A 98 0.57 -3.25 -7.69
CA PRO A 98 1.17 -4.58 -7.59
C PRO A 98 2.29 -4.67 -6.53
N ASN A 99 2.85 -3.54 -6.09
CA ASN A 99 3.84 -3.46 -5.01
C ASN A 99 3.23 -3.66 -3.62
N SER A 100 1.90 -3.69 -3.49
CA SER A 100 1.20 -3.88 -2.19
C SER A 100 1.65 -2.86 -1.14
N LYS A 101 1.74 -1.58 -1.52
CA LYS A 101 2.07 -0.45 -0.63
C LYS A 101 1.06 0.68 -0.79
N ILE A 102 0.74 1.31 0.33
CA ILE A 102 -0.02 2.57 0.38
C ILE A 102 0.93 3.78 0.23
N PRO A 103 0.40 4.97 -0.11
CA PRO A 103 -0.94 5.20 -0.68
C PRO A 103 -1.04 4.66 -2.11
N ALA A 104 -2.26 4.30 -2.52
CA ALA A 104 -2.58 3.99 -3.92
C ALA A 104 -3.93 4.64 -4.27
N LEU A 105 -4.06 5.20 -5.46
CA LEU A 105 -5.24 5.95 -5.89
C LEU A 105 -5.78 5.38 -7.20
N MET A 106 -7.10 5.31 -7.32
CA MET A 106 -7.80 5.13 -8.60
C MET A 106 -8.51 6.44 -8.96
N ASP A 107 -8.25 6.94 -10.15
CA ASP A 107 -8.93 8.08 -10.75
C ASP A 107 -9.99 7.57 -11.74
N HIS A 108 -11.25 7.68 -11.32
CA HIS A 108 -12.43 7.27 -12.08
C HIS A 108 -12.93 8.35 -13.05
N SER A 109 -12.34 9.55 -13.06
CA SER A 109 -12.66 10.59 -14.06
C SER A 109 -12.17 10.21 -15.47
N THR A 110 -11.23 9.26 -15.58
CA THR A 110 -10.65 8.81 -16.85
C THR A 110 -11.23 7.47 -17.33
N THR A 111 -11.20 7.24 -18.64
CA THR A 111 -11.55 5.94 -19.24
C THR A 111 -10.41 5.45 -20.16
N PRO A 112 -9.72 4.33 -19.84
CA PRO A 112 -9.93 3.49 -18.67
C PRO A 112 -9.55 4.21 -17.35
N VAL A 113 -10.03 3.69 -16.22
CA VAL A 113 -9.69 4.18 -14.87
C VAL A 113 -8.16 4.25 -14.72
N THR A 114 -7.65 5.40 -14.28
CA THR A 114 -6.21 5.60 -14.11
C THR A 114 -5.78 5.16 -12.72
N ARG A 115 -4.75 4.31 -12.66
CA ARG A 115 -4.16 3.87 -11.39
C ARG A 115 -2.93 4.72 -11.11
N VAL A 116 -2.84 5.26 -9.90
CA VAL A 116 -1.73 6.10 -9.46
C VAL A 116 -1.10 5.51 -8.20
N PHE A 117 0.19 5.18 -8.30
CA PHE A 117 1.04 4.71 -7.20
C PHE A 117 2.50 5.02 -7.53
N GLU A 118 3.35 5.09 -6.51
CA GLU A 118 4.80 5.25 -6.70
C GLU A 118 5.44 3.93 -7.15
N SER A 119 6.22 3.99 -8.24
CA SER A 119 6.91 2.85 -8.89
C SER A 119 8.00 2.23 -8.03
#